data_AF-A0A5C7Q065-F1
#
_entry.id   AF-A0A5C7Q065-F1
#
_cell.length_a   1.000
_cell.length_b   1.000
_cell.length_c   1.000
_cell.angle_alpha   90.00
_cell.angle_beta   90.00
_cell.angle_gamma   90.00
#
_symmetry.space_group_name_H-M   'P 1'
#
loop_
_entity.id
_entity.type
_entity.pdbx_description
1 polymer ?
#
loop_
_entity_poly.entity_id
_entity_poly.type
_entity_poly.pdbx_seq_one_letter_code
_entity_poly.pdbx_strand_id
1 'polypeptide(L)'
;MTPEYLDKLADFVDPDHLWKLSGVEQMALPRHRREQLDAGIALRRHAAHVRELRAVLAARKSLLITPLSNNSSTRDVVDTPEKHAKLRKSR
;
A
#
# COMPACT_ATOMS: atom_id res chain seq x y z
N MET A 1 8.78 -8.57 -4.67
CA MET A 1 9.04 -7.29 -3.96
C MET A 1 8.67 -7.46 -2.50
N THR A 2 9.51 -7.03 -1.55
CA THR A 2 9.21 -7.13 -0.10
C THR A 2 8.66 -5.80 0.43
N PRO A 3 7.87 -5.80 1.51
CA PRO A 3 7.45 -4.56 2.16
C PRO A 3 8.62 -3.66 2.55
N GLU A 4 9.71 -4.24 3.05
CA GLU A 4 10.88 -3.49 3.52
C GLU A 4 11.60 -2.81 2.35
N TYR A 5 11.62 -3.46 1.18
CA TYR A 5 12.13 -2.83 -0.03
C TYR A 5 11.24 -1.68 -0.51
N LEU A 6 9.92 -1.83 -0.41
CA LEU A 6 8.97 -0.76 -0.75
C LEU A 6 9.08 0.44 0.18
N ASP A 7 9.29 0.22 1.48
CA ASP A 7 9.55 1.30 2.44
C ASP A 7 10.85 2.03 2.09
N LYS A 8 11.93 1.29 1.79
CA LYS A 8 13.20 1.89 1.35
C LYS A 8 13.04 2.72 0.09
N LEU A 9 12.27 2.24 -0.88
CA LEU A 9 11.94 3.02 -2.08
C LEU A 9 11.13 4.27 -1.73
N ALA A 10 10.20 4.18 -0.79
CA ALA A 10 9.42 5.33 -0.35
C ALA A 10 10.31 6.40 0.30
N ASP A 11 11.26 5.99 1.13
CA ASP A 11 12.25 6.89 1.75
C ASP A 11 13.20 7.47 0.70
N PHE A 12 13.53 6.71 -0.36
CA PHE A 12 14.34 7.21 -1.47
C PHE A 12 13.62 8.28 -2.31
N VAL A 13 12.33 8.11 -2.58
CA VAL A 13 11.53 9.04 -3.41
C VAL A 13 11.05 10.26 -2.61
N ASP A 14 10.85 10.11 -1.31
CA ASP A 14 10.42 11.16 -0.38
C ASP A 14 11.40 11.24 0.81
N PRO A 15 12.65 11.71 0.58
CA PRO A 15 13.71 11.72 1.59
C PRO A 15 13.45 12.71 2.74
N ASP A 16 12.70 13.78 2.46
CA ASP A 16 12.33 14.78 3.46
C ASP A 16 11.11 14.34 4.28
N HIS A 17 10.56 13.15 4.02
CA HIS A 17 9.40 12.59 4.71
C HIS A 17 8.22 13.56 4.73
N LEU A 18 7.89 14.13 3.57
CA LEU A 18 6.88 15.18 3.41
C LEU A 18 5.50 14.76 3.94
N TRP A 19 5.25 13.46 4.05
CA TRP A 19 4.02 12.90 4.64
C TRP A 19 3.83 13.22 6.13
N LYS A 20 4.89 13.64 6.83
CA LYS A 20 4.85 14.08 8.24
C LYS A 20 4.39 15.52 8.41
N LEU A 21 4.40 16.31 7.34
CA LEU A 21 3.88 17.68 7.36
C LEU A 21 2.38 17.67 7.66
N SER A 22 1.87 18.76 8.24
CA SER A 22 0.42 18.95 8.39
C SER A 22 -0.26 19.03 7.02
N GLY A 23 -1.57 18.73 6.98
CA GLY A 23 -2.33 18.81 5.72
C GLY A 23 -2.27 20.20 5.06
N VAL A 24 -2.23 21.27 5.85
CA VAL A 24 -2.11 22.65 5.34
C VAL A 24 -0.74 22.88 4.70
N GLU A 25 0.34 22.41 5.32
CA GLU A 25 1.69 22.51 4.78
C GLU A 25 1.84 21.69 3.48
N GLN A 26 1.25 20.49 3.44
CA GLN A 26 1.24 19.65 2.23
C GLN A 26 0.52 20.35 1.06
N MET A 27 -0.57 21.07 1.33
CA MET A 27 -1.30 21.85 0.32
C MET A 27 -0.50 23.03 -0.23
N ALA A 28 0.44 23.57 0.55
CA ALA A 28 1.32 24.66 0.13
C ALA A 28 2.56 24.19 -0.65
N LEU A 29 2.80 22.87 -0.75
CA LEU A 29 3.98 22.34 -1.46
C LEU A 29 3.95 22.69 -2.95
N PRO A 30 5.11 23.06 -3.54
CA PRO A 30 5.23 23.20 -4.99
C PRO A 30 5.04 21.85 -5.67
N ARG A 31 4.62 21.86 -6.94
CA ARG A 31 4.21 20.65 -7.68
C ARG A 31 5.20 19.49 -7.58
N HIS A 32 6.49 19.73 -7.81
CA HIS A 32 7.52 18.68 -7.76
C HIS A 32 7.64 18.02 -6.37
N ARG A 33 7.46 18.78 -5.28
CA ARG A 33 7.43 18.25 -3.91
C ARG A 33 6.14 17.47 -3.64
N ARG A 34 5.01 17.90 -4.22
CA ARG A 34 3.75 17.16 -4.13
C ARG A 34 3.84 15.81 -4.83
N GLU A 35 4.47 15.76 -6.00
CA GLU A 35 4.71 14.50 -6.73
C GLU A 35 5.63 13.54 -5.92
N GLN A 36 6.65 14.07 -5.22
CA GLN A 36 7.48 13.28 -4.28
C GLN A 36 6.63 12.71 -3.13
N LEU A 37 5.83 13.56 -2.48
CA LEU A 37 4.92 13.18 -1.40
C LEU A 37 3.96 12.07 -1.85
N ASP A 38 3.28 12.26 -2.98
CA ASP A 38 2.30 11.32 -3.51
C ASP A 38 2.93 9.96 -3.82
N ALA A 39 4.11 9.96 -4.44
CA ALA A 39 4.85 8.74 -4.72
C ALA A 39 5.31 8.03 -3.43
N GLY A 40 5.82 8.78 -2.46
CA GLY A 40 6.19 8.25 -1.14
C GLY A 40 5.01 7.63 -0.40
N ILE A 41 3.84 8.29 -0.40
CA ILE A 41 2.61 7.75 0.20
C ILE A 41 2.15 6.49 -0.53
N ALA A 42 2.16 6.49 -1.87
CA ALA A 42 1.74 5.34 -2.67
C ALA A 42 2.61 4.10 -2.37
N LEU A 43 3.92 4.27 -2.28
CA LEU A 43 4.86 3.20 -1.95
C LEU A 43 4.66 2.65 -0.54
N ARG A 44 4.50 3.51 0.47
CA ARG A 44 4.21 3.08 1.87
C ARG A 44 2.88 2.37 1.98
N ARG A 45 1.86 2.84 1.26
CA ARG A 45 0.55 2.16 1.17
C ARG A 45 0.69 0.79 0.52
N HIS A 46 1.47 0.68 -0.55
CA HIS A 46 1.72 -0.61 -1.19
C HIS A 46 2.48 -1.56 -0.26
N ALA A 47 3.50 -1.07 0.46
CA ALA A 47 4.20 -1.85 1.48
C ALA A 47 3.21 -2.41 2.52
N ALA A 48 2.29 -1.57 3.02
CA ALA A 48 1.25 -2.00 3.94
C ALA A 48 0.34 -3.10 3.35
N HIS A 49 -0.12 -2.96 2.10
CA HIS A 49 -0.89 -4.00 1.41
C HIS A 49 -0.11 -5.32 1.31
N VAL A 50 1.19 -5.27 1.01
CA VAL A 50 2.01 -6.47 0.88
C VAL A 50 2.24 -7.14 2.24
N ARG A 51 2.44 -6.39 3.34
CA ARG A 51 2.53 -6.97 4.70
C ARG A 51 1.25 -7.73 5.05
N GLU A 52 0.12 -7.07 4.86
CA GLU A 52 -1.19 -7.62 5.17
C GLU A 52 -1.49 -8.84 4.30
N LEU A 53 -1.21 -8.76 2.99
CA LEU A 53 -1.34 -9.89 2.06
C LEU A 53 -0.50 -11.10 2.52
N ARG A 54 0.76 -10.89 2.93
CA ARG A 54 1.62 -11.96 3.44
C ARG A 54 1.06 -12.60 4.71
N ALA A 55 0.53 -11.79 5.62
CA ALA A 55 -0.09 -12.27 6.85
C ALA A 55 -1.33 -13.14 6.55
N VAL A 56 -2.23 -12.68 5.67
CA VAL A 56 -3.46 -13.44 5.34
C VAL A 56 -3.19 -14.67 4.48
N LEU A 57 -2.12 -14.66 3.66
CA LEU A 57 -1.69 -15.83 2.90
C LEU A 57 -1.29 -16.98 3.82
N ALA A 58 -0.58 -16.69 4.92
CA ALA A 58 -0.25 -17.69 5.93
C ALA A 58 -1.51 -18.31 6.55
N ALA A 59 -2.57 -17.51 6.72
CA ALA A 59 -3.88 -17.94 7.23
C ALA A 59 -4.80 -18.57 6.15
N ARG A 60 -4.32 -18.77 4.91
CA ARG A 60 -5.12 -19.24 3.76
C ARG A 60 -6.36 -18.40 3.46
N LYS A 61 -6.36 -17.12 3.83
CA LYS A 61 -7.44 -16.17 3.53
C LYS A 61 -7.08 -15.30 2.32
N SER A 62 -8.01 -14.43 1.94
CA SER A 62 -7.83 -13.44 0.88
C SER A 62 -7.96 -12.04 1.46
N LEU A 63 -7.13 -11.12 0.96
CA LEU A 63 -7.26 -9.70 1.23
C LEU A 63 -8.18 -9.09 0.16
N LEU A 64 -9.33 -8.57 0.58
CA LEU A 64 -10.21 -7.76 -0.25
C LEU A 64 -9.78 -6.29 -0.12
N ILE A 65 -9.52 -5.64 -1.24
CA ILE A 65 -9.20 -4.21 -1.28
C ILE A 65 -10.25 -3.52 -2.13
N THR A 66 -11.01 -2.62 -1.52
CA THR A 66 -12.06 -1.86 -2.20
C THR A 66 -11.64 -0.40 -2.28
N PRO A 67 -11.37 0.14 -3.49
CA PRO A 67 -11.10 1.56 -3.67
C PRO A 67 -12.30 2.41 -3.25
N LEU A 68 -12.06 3.44 -2.45
CA LEU A 68 -13.07 4.45 -2.08
C LEU A 68 -12.85 5.78 -2.82
N SER A 69 -11.60 6.06 -3.17
CA SER A 69 -11.19 7.19 -4.01
C SER A 69 -9.85 6.87 -4.68
N ASN A 70 -9.32 7.80 -5.47
CA ASN A 70 -8.00 7.67 -6.08
C ASN A 70 -6.89 7.41 -5.04
N ASN A 71 -7.05 7.96 -3.82
CA ASN A 71 -6.04 7.90 -2.77
C ASN A 71 -6.54 7.22 -1.49
N SER A 72 -7.65 6.49 -1.51
CA SER A 72 -8.14 5.76 -0.35
C SER A 72 -8.76 4.42 -0.75
N SER A 73 -8.55 3.42 0.10
CA SER A 73 -9.17 2.11 -0.02
C SER A 73 -9.56 1.61 1.36
N THR A 74 -10.66 0.87 1.42
CA THR A 74 -10.97 0.01 2.57
C THR A 74 -10.46 -1.40 2.29
N ARG A 75 -10.23 -2.14 3.37
CA ARG A 75 -9.65 -3.48 3.32
C ARG A 75 -10.42 -4.40 4.24
N ASP A 76 -10.54 -5.65 3.83
CA ASP A 76 -11.11 -6.69 4.67
C ASP A 76 -10.43 -8.03 4.41
N VAL A 77 -10.44 -8.91 5.41
CA VAL A 77 -9.89 -10.26 5.32
C VAL A 77 -11.06 -11.24 5.19
N VAL A 78 -11.21 -11.79 3.99
CA VAL A 78 -12.31 -12.69 3.64
C VAL A 78 -11.79 -14.10 3.42
N ASP A 79 -12.70 -15.07 3.50
CA ASP A 79 -12.38 -16.42 3.05
C ASP A 79 -12.06 -16.40 1.55
N THR A 80 -11.05 -17.18 1.16
CA THR A 80 -10.65 -17.25 -0.24
C THR A 80 -11.77 -17.91 -1.06
N PRO A 81 -12.34 -17.24 -2.08
CA PRO A 81 -13.39 -17.82 -2.90
C PRO A 81 -12.95 -19.16 -3.52
N GLU A 82 -13.86 -20.14 -3.61
CA GLU A 82 -13.53 -21.49 -4.07
C GLU A 82 -12.79 -21.51 -5.42
N LYS A 83 -13.23 -20.66 -6.37
CA LYS A 83 -12.60 -20.50 -7.68
C LYS A 83 -11.11 -20.15 -7.59
N HIS A 84 -10.71 -19.36 -6.59
CA HIS A 84 -9.31 -18.96 -6.38
C HIS A 84 -8.58 -19.97 -5.50
N ALA A 85 -9.26 -20.59 -4.53
CA ALA A 85 -8.67 -21.60 -3.65
C ALA A 85 -8.14 -22.82 -4.43
N LYS A 86 -8.82 -23.21 -5.51
CA LYS A 86 -8.38 -24.30 -6.40
C LYS A 86 -7.00 -24.03 -7.04
N LEU A 87 -6.68 -22.76 -7.34
CA LEU A 87 -5.40 -22.34 -7.92
C LEU A 87 -4.21 -22.46 -6.96
N ARG A 88 -4.45 -22.64 -5.65
CA ARG A 88 -3.37 -22.89 -4.67
C ARG A 88 -2.88 -24.34 -4.70
N LYS A 89 -3.71 -25.29 -5.15
CA LYS A 89 -3.35 -26.72 -5.21
C LYS A 89 -2.54 -27.06 -6.46
N SER A 90 -2.62 -26.23 -7.50
CA SER A 90 -1.92 -26.41 -8.77
C SER A 90 -0.50 -25.83 -8.77
N ARG A 91 0.04 -25.50 -7.60
CA ARG A 91 1.29 -24.77 -7.43
C ARG A 91 2.12 -25.45 -6.35
#